data_AF-A0A7X6UW85-F1
#
_entry.id   AF-A0A7X6UW85-F1
#
_cell.length_a   1.000
_cell.length_b   1.000
_cell.length_c   1.000
_cell.angle_alpha   90.00
_cell.angle_beta   90.00
_cell.angle_gamma   90.00
#
_symmetry.space_group_name_H-M   'P 1'
#
loop_
_entity.id
_entity.type
_entity.pdbx_description
1 polymer ?
#
loop_
_entity_poly.entity_id
_entity_poly.type
_entity_poly.pdbx_seq_one_letter_code
_entity_poly.pdbx_strand_id
1 'polypeptide(L)'
;MRIGFPKLTSLLVLFLVFYAFAQSDYTEALSGLSGSSKTLDMVFVKGGTYERGCSSGDNKCESQEKPAHTVTVSDFYIGKYELTNAQWEAVMGDNTSKDNKPKTGITWYDAIEFTCKLSQATSKQYRLLTDAEFEFAARGGTKSKGYLYSGSNNADDVAWHAGNLTETCFGEFCFRSVQDVGTKAPNELGIYDLSGNVYEWMYDSYGTFSGDNLVNPIGPATIHTQKVRRGGSYDQPASESRVSGRKIRSIEGKDGSIGLRLALSADGARPDGMLDPCTIEQPVPTGGKPGFHDDRLINAEGEAWVNEMGLTNILIVKENSAIYTSTYGNFTSSKVEGQWYSLNSMSLNIVPSSGAEKKYIYYLIDHDNLSMMPEGGMPGRYYRRQLSEINSDAKAPTIANPKTPEQLAPAGYNIDMNNPPTDGRDPRLIEGPNQAWLQDNIAMGAGGTHRYRFDFDNEDYTRFYVYDPPSYTSLAKGSWFTVDNTFLRILDDNGKVYDYLYTVTPDGKTYYHISFQSYEPGDFRMFEKVDASAVPAWKEPSASDRTFDQGSSTYIPPSESNTVAIKKPLNSINLANPHAEMRYYDLKGKPLGASKPQKAGLYILRNMQSGVAGKILVK
;
A
#
# COMPACT_ATOMS: atom_id res chain seq x y z
N MET A 1 -30.18 84.32 39.52
CA MET A 1 -29.26 84.39 38.36
C MET A 1 -29.33 83.05 37.65
N ARG A 2 -29.94 82.98 36.45
CA ARG A 2 -29.99 81.75 35.63
C ARG A 2 -28.72 81.68 34.79
N ILE A 3 -27.92 80.62 34.90
CA ILE A 3 -27.08 80.09 33.82
C ILE A 3 -26.99 78.57 34.03
N GLY A 4 -27.35 77.79 33.01
CA GLY A 4 -27.31 76.33 33.01
C GLY A 4 -25.93 75.76 32.68
N PHE A 5 -25.74 74.48 32.99
CA PHE A 5 -24.61 73.67 32.50
C PHE A 5 -25.12 72.32 31.96
N PRO A 6 -24.54 71.79 30.86
CA PRO A 6 -25.09 70.68 30.10
C PRO A 6 -24.54 69.30 30.55
N LYS A 7 -25.28 68.27 30.15
CA LYS A 7 -24.98 66.84 30.33
C LYS A 7 -23.63 66.46 29.70
N LEU A 8 -22.77 65.80 30.47
CA LEU A 8 -21.57 65.12 29.98
C LEU A 8 -21.92 63.65 29.70
N THR A 9 -21.94 63.26 28.43
CA THR A 9 -22.00 61.87 27.99
C THR A 9 -20.64 61.20 28.17
N SER A 10 -20.57 60.17 29.01
CA SER A 10 -19.39 59.29 29.15
C SER A 10 -19.20 58.45 27.89
N LEU A 11 -18.06 58.61 27.22
CA LEU A 11 -17.57 57.71 26.19
C LEU A 11 -16.71 56.64 26.87
N LEU A 12 -17.21 55.41 26.95
CA LEU A 12 -16.45 54.24 27.43
C LEU A 12 -15.67 53.68 26.24
N VAL A 13 -14.34 53.85 26.22
CA VAL A 13 -13.46 53.22 25.21
C VAL A 13 -13.09 51.82 25.71
N LEU A 14 -13.65 50.80 25.07
CA LEU A 14 -13.34 49.39 25.32
C LEU A 14 -12.07 49.02 24.52
N PHE A 15 -10.92 48.85 25.18
CA PHE A 15 -9.74 48.26 24.57
C PHE A 15 -9.90 46.73 24.51
N LEU A 16 -10.26 46.21 23.33
CA LEU A 16 -10.13 44.79 23.01
C LEU A 16 -8.66 44.49 22.74
N VAL A 17 -7.97 43.94 23.73
CA VAL A 17 -6.63 43.34 23.56
C VAL A 17 -6.83 41.98 22.90
N PHE A 18 -6.65 41.91 21.59
CA PHE A 18 -6.44 40.63 20.91
C PHE A 18 -5.04 40.12 21.29
N TYR A 19 -4.99 39.16 22.20
CA TYR A 19 -3.78 38.34 22.41
C TYR A 19 -3.60 37.46 21.17
N ALA A 20 -2.76 37.89 20.23
CA ALA A 20 -2.20 36.99 19.24
C ALA A 20 -1.18 36.10 19.95
N PHE A 21 -1.56 34.86 20.29
CA PHE A 21 -0.58 33.86 20.68
C PHE A 21 0.30 33.59 19.45
N ALA A 22 1.59 33.89 19.57
CA ALA A 22 2.56 33.47 18.56
C ALA A 22 2.56 31.93 18.52
N GLN A 23 2.27 31.36 17.35
CA GLN A 23 2.43 29.92 17.13
C GLN A 23 3.92 29.57 17.26
N SER A 24 4.23 28.67 18.18
CA SER A 24 5.58 28.19 18.46
C SER A 24 5.59 26.67 18.52
N ASP A 25 6.78 26.08 18.45
CA ASP A 25 6.99 24.66 18.75
C ASP A 25 6.31 24.28 20.08
N TYR A 26 5.80 23.06 20.15
CA TYR A 26 5.16 22.54 21.35
C TYR A 26 5.49 21.06 21.56
N THR A 27 5.34 20.63 22.80
CA THR A 27 5.52 19.24 23.19
C THR A 27 4.18 18.68 23.69
N GLU A 28 3.66 17.64 23.03
CA GLU A 28 2.48 16.91 23.47
C GLU A 28 2.86 15.88 24.53
N ALA A 29 2.11 15.77 25.62
CA ALA A 29 2.38 14.76 26.65
C ALA A 29 1.56 13.49 26.40
N LEU A 30 2.23 12.34 26.29
CA LEU A 30 1.66 11.00 26.16
C LEU A 30 1.50 10.28 27.51
N SER A 31 1.74 10.97 28.63
CA SER A 31 1.85 10.38 29.99
C SER A 31 0.58 9.72 30.53
N GLY A 32 -0.56 9.84 29.86
CA GLY A 32 -1.81 9.15 30.16
C GLY A 32 -1.97 7.78 29.46
N LEU A 33 -0.98 7.36 28.69
CA LEU A 33 -1.01 6.17 27.84
C LEU A 33 0.02 5.11 28.29
N SER A 34 -0.08 3.88 27.78
CA SER A 34 0.58 2.67 28.34
C SER A 34 2.13 2.56 28.18
N GLY A 35 2.83 3.63 27.80
CA GLY A 35 4.23 3.61 27.33
C GLY A 35 5.27 4.34 28.20
N SER A 36 6.55 4.19 27.83
CA SER A 36 7.71 4.80 28.51
C SER A 36 8.20 6.12 27.90
N SER A 37 7.92 6.37 26.61
CA SER A 37 8.12 7.70 26.02
C SER A 37 6.92 8.58 26.33
N LYS A 38 7.20 9.79 26.84
CA LYS A 38 6.18 10.66 27.42
C LYS A 38 5.78 11.81 26.53
N THR A 39 6.41 12.01 25.37
CA THR A 39 6.17 13.22 24.58
C THR A 39 6.28 13.07 23.06
N LEU A 40 5.57 13.94 22.35
CA LEU A 40 5.77 14.24 20.92
C LEU A 40 6.21 15.70 20.77
N ASP A 41 7.42 15.93 20.26
CA ASP A 41 7.90 17.28 19.94
C ASP A 41 7.44 17.67 18.54
N MET A 42 6.71 18.78 18.45
CA MET A 42 6.10 19.29 17.23
C MET A 42 6.70 20.65 16.88
N VAL A 43 7.28 20.76 15.68
CA VAL A 43 7.90 21.97 15.15
C VAL A 43 6.86 22.77 14.38
N PHE A 44 6.76 24.07 14.67
CA PHE A 44 5.93 24.98 13.90
C PHE A 44 6.60 25.34 12.57
N VAL A 45 5.91 25.07 11.48
CA VAL A 45 6.34 25.40 10.12
C VAL A 45 5.46 26.53 9.60
N LYS A 46 6.05 27.71 9.46
CA LYS A 46 5.41 28.83 8.75
C LYS A 46 5.27 28.43 7.27
N GLY A 47 4.04 28.31 6.82
CA GLY A 47 3.67 27.97 5.45
C GLY A 47 4.15 29.03 4.45
N GLY A 48 4.10 28.67 3.17
CA GLY A 48 4.58 29.52 2.09
C GLY A 48 4.45 28.85 0.74
N THR A 49 4.88 29.58 -0.28
CA THR A 49 4.92 29.13 -1.67
C THR A 49 6.33 28.69 -2.04
N TYR A 50 6.46 27.54 -2.71
CA TYR A 50 7.74 26.99 -3.14
C TYR A 50 7.61 26.26 -4.49
N GLU A 51 8.75 26.01 -5.13
CA GLU A 51 8.84 25.11 -6.28
C GLU A 51 8.93 23.66 -5.78
N ARG A 52 7.87 22.88 -6.04
CA ARG A 52 7.79 21.45 -5.75
C ARG A 52 8.31 20.64 -6.95
N GLY A 53 8.97 19.53 -6.67
CA GLY A 53 9.54 18.62 -7.67
C GLY A 53 11.03 18.84 -7.88
N CYS A 54 11.55 18.38 -9.00
CA CYS A 54 12.99 18.39 -9.28
C CYS A 54 13.61 19.79 -9.11
N SER A 55 14.59 19.92 -8.21
CA SER A 55 15.30 21.19 -7.99
C SER A 55 16.14 21.58 -9.19
N SER A 56 16.24 22.88 -9.47
CA SER A 56 17.18 23.40 -10.47
C SER A 56 18.63 23.01 -10.12
N GLY A 57 19.31 22.33 -11.05
CA GLY A 57 20.68 21.82 -10.86
C GLY A 57 20.76 20.40 -10.30
N ASP A 58 19.64 19.78 -9.91
CA ASP A 58 19.59 18.36 -9.62
C ASP A 58 19.48 17.55 -10.93
N ASN A 59 20.58 16.87 -11.27
CA ASN A 59 20.66 16.05 -12.48
C ASN A 59 20.29 14.58 -12.25
N LYS A 60 19.85 14.21 -11.05
CA LYS A 60 19.45 12.85 -10.67
C LYS A 60 17.94 12.68 -10.49
N CYS A 61 17.15 13.71 -10.82
CA CYS A 61 15.70 13.64 -10.72
C CYS A 61 15.10 12.60 -11.65
N GLU A 62 14.20 11.82 -11.09
CA GLU A 62 13.42 10.81 -11.79
C GLU A 62 12.20 11.46 -12.47
N SER A 63 11.53 10.72 -13.36
CA SER A 63 10.45 11.25 -14.20
C SER A 63 9.24 11.73 -13.39
N GLN A 64 8.96 11.04 -12.28
CA GLN A 64 7.87 11.36 -11.36
C GLN A 64 8.12 12.60 -10.50
N GLU A 65 9.35 13.13 -10.49
CA GLU A 65 9.69 14.39 -9.81
C GLU A 65 9.42 15.60 -10.72
N LYS A 66 8.92 15.36 -11.93
CA LYS A 66 8.71 16.37 -12.98
C LYS A 66 7.23 16.43 -13.41
N PRO A 67 6.75 17.57 -13.92
CA PRO A 67 7.46 18.85 -13.95
C PRO A 67 7.57 19.49 -12.56
N ALA A 68 8.61 20.30 -12.37
CA ALA A 68 8.66 21.20 -11.23
C ALA A 68 7.56 22.26 -11.38
N HIS A 69 6.86 22.58 -10.29
CA HIS A 69 5.67 23.43 -10.32
C HIS A 69 5.46 24.15 -8.98
N THR A 70 4.64 25.20 -8.99
CA THR A 70 4.46 26.04 -7.80
C THR A 70 3.41 25.43 -6.86
N VAL A 71 3.75 25.29 -5.58
CA VAL A 71 2.79 24.86 -4.55
C VAL A 71 2.83 25.82 -3.36
N THR A 72 1.67 26.11 -2.81
CA THR A 72 1.52 26.84 -1.54
C THR A 72 1.01 25.91 -0.46
N VAL A 73 1.68 25.88 0.69
CA VAL A 73 1.23 25.16 1.89
C VAL A 73 0.92 26.14 3.01
N SER A 74 -0.12 25.86 3.78
CA SER A 74 -0.54 26.67 4.93
C SER A 74 0.37 26.43 6.13
N ASP A 75 0.19 27.18 7.22
CA ASP A 75 0.93 26.94 8.45
C ASP A 75 0.54 25.58 9.06
N PHE A 76 1.53 24.81 9.49
CA PHE A 76 1.32 23.48 10.07
C PHE A 76 2.37 23.16 11.13
N TYR A 77 2.09 22.12 11.89
CA TYR A 77 3.01 21.47 12.81
C TYR A 77 3.44 20.14 12.24
N ILE A 78 4.71 19.81 12.42
CA ILE A 78 5.31 18.55 12.00
C ILE A 78 6.10 17.94 13.15
N GLY A 79 6.05 16.61 13.28
CA GLY A 79 6.89 15.89 14.23
C GLY A 79 8.37 16.21 13.99
N LYS A 80 9.09 16.56 15.06
CA LYS A 80 10.52 16.87 14.99
C LYS A 80 11.36 15.69 14.49
N TYR A 81 10.88 14.48 14.77
CA TYR A 81 11.46 13.19 14.42
C TYR A 81 10.40 12.31 13.74
N GLU A 82 10.85 11.24 13.08
CA GLU A 82 10.00 10.09 12.76
C GLU A 82 9.34 9.56 14.05
N LEU A 83 8.13 9.00 13.95
CA LEU A 83 7.47 8.40 15.09
C LEU A 83 8.24 7.17 15.56
N THR A 84 8.54 7.09 16.85
CA THR A 84 9.36 6.01 17.43
C THR A 84 8.55 4.81 17.89
N ASN A 85 9.21 3.65 18.05
CA ASN A 85 8.57 2.47 18.64
C ASN A 85 8.01 2.75 20.04
N ALA A 86 8.71 3.51 20.88
CA ALA A 86 8.21 3.87 22.20
C ALA A 86 6.95 4.75 22.18
N GLN A 87 6.82 5.66 21.20
CA GLN A 87 5.61 6.48 21.01
C GLN A 87 4.47 5.66 20.40
N TRP A 88 4.77 4.75 19.49
CA TRP A 88 3.82 3.79 18.94
C TRP A 88 3.19 2.95 20.05
N GLU A 89 4.02 2.31 20.87
CA GLU A 89 3.60 1.49 22.02
C GLU A 89 2.71 2.27 23.00
N ALA A 90 3.02 3.55 23.22
CA ALA A 90 2.22 4.38 24.10
C ALA A 90 0.77 4.47 23.61
N VAL A 91 0.54 4.73 22.32
CA VAL A 91 -0.81 4.92 21.76
C VAL A 91 -1.50 3.60 21.44
N MET A 92 -0.77 2.61 20.92
CA MET A 92 -1.35 1.37 20.36
C MET A 92 -1.42 0.23 21.38
N GLY A 93 -0.55 0.21 22.39
CA GLY A 93 -0.50 -0.83 23.42
C GLY A 93 -0.20 -2.24 22.88
N ASP A 94 0.56 -2.33 21.78
CA ASP A 94 0.80 -3.56 21.03
C ASP A 94 2.02 -4.39 21.50
N ASN A 95 2.62 -4.03 22.63
CA ASN A 95 3.83 -4.62 23.22
C ASN A 95 5.05 -4.58 22.29
N THR A 96 5.21 -3.49 21.53
CA THR A 96 6.39 -3.23 20.70
C THR A 96 7.60 -2.79 21.53
N SER A 97 8.77 -2.69 20.88
CA SER A 97 10.00 -2.18 21.52
C SER A 97 9.77 -0.79 22.11
N LYS A 98 10.44 -0.48 23.22
CA LYS A 98 10.38 0.82 23.89
C LYS A 98 11.60 1.70 23.58
N ASP A 99 12.22 1.46 22.43
CA ASP A 99 13.39 2.19 21.96
C ASP A 99 13.02 3.49 21.21
N ASN A 100 14.05 4.27 20.91
CA ASN A 100 13.97 5.54 20.18
C ASN A 100 14.22 5.38 18.68
N LYS A 101 14.07 4.16 18.14
CA LYS A 101 14.15 3.91 16.70
C LYS A 101 12.82 4.22 16.05
N PRO A 102 12.81 4.62 14.77
CA PRO A 102 11.56 4.83 14.05
C PRO A 102 10.73 3.53 14.06
N LYS A 103 9.42 3.69 14.21
CA LYS A 103 8.47 2.60 14.04
C LYS A 103 8.40 2.24 12.56
N THR A 104 8.77 1.00 12.24
CA THR A 104 8.69 0.46 10.88
C THR A 104 7.85 -0.81 10.81
N GLY A 105 7.72 -1.38 9.62
CA GLY A 105 6.94 -2.61 9.41
C GLY A 105 5.44 -2.37 9.54
N ILE A 106 4.98 -1.17 9.16
CA ILE A 106 3.57 -0.77 9.23
C ILE A 106 3.01 -0.49 7.83
N THR A 107 1.74 -0.82 7.64
CA THR A 107 0.98 -0.42 6.47
C THR A 107 0.56 1.05 6.58
N TRP A 108 0.04 1.60 5.48
CA TRP A 108 -0.58 2.92 5.53
C TRP A 108 -1.84 2.92 6.41
N TYR A 109 -2.60 1.83 6.45
CA TYR A 109 -3.77 1.70 7.33
C TYR A 109 -3.39 1.69 8.80
N ASP A 110 -2.31 1.00 9.17
CA ASP A 110 -1.79 1.01 10.55
C ASP A 110 -1.41 2.45 10.96
N ALA A 111 -0.80 3.21 10.04
CA ALA A 111 -0.45 4.61 10.26
C ALA A 111 -1.69 5.50 10.45
N ILE A 112 -2.75 5.27 9.66
CA ILE A 112 -4.05 5.94 9.80
C ILE A 112 -4.72 5.59 11.13
N GLU A 113 -4.75 4.32 11.52
CA GLU A 113 -5.30 3.88 12.80
C GLU A 113 -4.56 4.56 13.96
N PHE A 114 -3.23 4.62 13.90
CA PHE A 114 -2.42 5.34 14.89
C PHE A 114 -2.84 6.81 14.99
N THR A 115 -2.95 7.52 13.86
CA THR A 115 -3.36 8.94 13.86
C THR A 115 -4.77 9.15 14.39
N CYS A 116 -5.70 8.22 14.13
CA CYS A 116 -7.04 8.24 14.72
C CYS A 116 -6.98 8.10 16.24
N LYS A 117 -6.31 7.06 16.75
CA LYS A 117 -6.19 6.81 18.20
C LYS A 117 -5.49 7.97 18.93
N LEU A 118 -4.41 8.49 18.36
CA LEU A 118 -3.72 9.65 18.91
C LEU A 118 -4.63 10.89 18.92
N SER A 119 -5.40 11.10 17.86
CA SER A 119 -6.34 12.22 17.78
C SER A 119 -7.41 12.15 18.86
N GLN A 120 -7.99 10.97 19.08
CA GLN A 120 -8.97 10.72 20.14
C GLN A 120 -8.36 10.93 21.53
N ALA A 121 -7.14 10.44 21.77
CA ALA A 121 -6.48 10.54 23.06
C ALA A 121 -6.08 11.98 23.44
N THR A 122 -5.77 12.83 22.46
CA THR A 122 -5.26 14.19 22.67
C THR A 122 -6.29 15.29 22.38
N SER A 123 -7.43 14.93 21.79
CA SER A 123 -8.41 15.89 21.26
C SER A 123 -7.82 16.87 20.23
N LYS A 124 -6.77 16.45 19.50
CA LYS A 124 -6.15 17.19 18.40
C LYS A 124 -6.28 16.40 17.11
N GLN A 125 -6.39 17.07 15.96
CA GLN A 125 -6.55 16.41 14.66
C GLN A 125 -5.20 15.98 14.06
N TYR A 126 -4.53 15.02 14.69
CA TYR A 126 -3.30 14.41 14.14
C TYR A 126 -3.58 13.67 12.83
N ARG A 127 -2.63 13.74 11.92
CA ARG A 127 -2.70 13.15 10.57
C ARG A 127 -1.32 12.82 10.03
N LEU A 128 -1.27 12.11 8.91
CA LEU A 128 -0.09 12.03 8.06
C LEU A 128 0.16 13.38 7.37
N LEU A 129 1.40 13.60 6.94
CA LEU A 129 1.76 14.71 6.08
C LEU A 129 1.15 14.53 4.69
N THR A 130 0.84 15.65 4.04
CA THR A 130 0.74 15.62 2.58
C THR A 130 2.12 15.53 1.95
N ASP A 131 2.16 15.03 0.72
CA ASP A 131 3.37 14.93 -0.08
C ASP A 131 4.02 16.32 -0.32
N ALA A 132 3.20 17.37 -0.37
CA ALA A 132 3.68 18.75 -0.48
C ALA A 132 4.21 19.32 0.84
N GLU A 133 3.53 19.06 1.96
CA GLU A 133 4.00 19.51 3.28
C GLU A 133 5.34 18.89 3.65
N PHE A 134 5.52 17.59 3.37
CA PHE A 134 6.79 16.91 3.60
C PHE A 134 7.91 17.58 2.83
N GLU A 135 7.73 17.77 1.51
CA GLU A 135 8.78 18.36 0.67
C GLU A 135 9.10 19.81 1.07
N PHE A 136 8.08 20.61 1.40
CA PHE A 136 8.28 21.97 1.88
C PHE A 136 9.12 21.99 3.17
N ALA A 137 8.77 21.14 4.15
CA ALA A 137 9.53 21.02 5.38
C ALA A 137 10.95 20.49 5.13
N ALA A 138 11.11 19.47 4.27
CA ALA A 138 12.40 18.88 3.93
C ALA A 138 13.34 19.86 3.24
N ARG A 139 12.83 20.80 2.45
CA ARG A 139 13.60 21.89 1.86
C ARG A 139 14.05 22.96 2.86
N GLY A 140 13.56 22.94 4.10
CA GLY A 140 13.80 23.98 5.11
C GLY A 140 12.73 25.08 5.14
N GLY A 141 11.59 24.88 4.47
CA GLY A 141 10.46 25.81 4.44
C GLY A 141 10.86 27.23 4.03
N THR A 142 10.35 28.24 4.74
CA THR A 142 10.70 29.66 4.51
C THR A 142 12.16 30.02 4.84
N LYS A 143 12.92 29.09 5.45
CA LYS A 143 14.35 29.24 5.75
C LYS A 143 15.24 28.44 4.80
N SER A 144 14.67 27.89 3.73
CA SER A 144 15.39 27.05 2.77
C SER A 144 16.66 27.72 2.24
N LYS A 145 17.75 26.96 2.22
CA LYS A 145 19.00 27.35 1.54
C LYS A 145 19.17 26.67 0.18
N GLY A 146 18.15 25.98 -0.32
CA GLY A 146 18.19 25.29 -1.62
C GLY A 146 19.10 24.05 -1.64
N TYR A 147 19.24 23.36 -0.50
CA TYR A 147 20.06 22.15 -0.43
C TYR A 147 19.40 20.94 -1.11
N LEU A 148 20.26 20.03 -1.58
CA LEU A 148 19.84 18.77 -2.22
C LEU A 148 19.24 17.77 -1.24
N TYR A 149 19.78 17.73 -0.02
CA TYR A 149 19.29 16.94 1.11
C TYR A 149 18.81 17.89 2.22
N SER A 150 18.02 17.40 3.16
CA SER A 150 17.40 18.23 4.19
C SER A 150 18.45 18.80 5.16
N GLY A 151 18.95 20.00 4.87
CA GLY A 151 19.96 20.72 5.67
C GLY A 151 21.40 20.69 5.13
N SER A 152 21.72 19.93 4.08
CA SER A 152 23.06 19.88 3.50
C SER A 152 23.07 19.45 2.02
N ASN A 153 24.13 19.81 1.29
CA ASN A 153 24.42 19.24 -0.04
C ASN A 153 25.22 17.92 0.05
N ASN A 154 25.64 17.53 1.25
CA ASN A 154 26.26 16.24 1.52
C ASN A 154 25.29 15.35 2.32
N ALA A 155 24.91 14.20 1.74
CA ALA A 155 23.96 13.28 2.37
C ALA A 155 24.47 12.77 3.73
N ASP A 156 25.79 12.54 3.88
CA ASP A 156 26.37 12.00 5.11
C ASP A 156 26.19 12.90 6.33
N ASP A 157 25.95 14.20 6.13
CA ASP A 157 25.75 15.15 7.23
C ASP A 157 24.36 14.99 7.86
N VAL A 158 23.37 14.61 7.05
CA VAL A 158 21.94 14.71 7.37
C VAL A 158 21.17 13.40 7.26
N ALA A 159 21.77 12.35 6.68
CA ALA A 159 21.08 11.12 6.34
C ALA A 159 21.81 9.85 6.80
N TRP A 160 21.02 8.88 7.26
CA TRP A 160 21.41 7.48 7.31
C TRP A 160 20.98 6.78 6.04
N HIS A 161 21.94 6.21 5.30
CA HIS A 161 21.70 5.52 4.03
C HIS A 161 22.65 4.32 3.91
N ALA A 162 22.46 3.47 2.90
CA ALA A 162 23.20 2.20 2.81
C ALA A 162 24.73 2.38 2.75
N GLY A 163 25.17 3.49 2.16
CA GLY A 163 26.58 3.84 1.98
C GLY A 163 27.34 4.26 3.24
N ASN A 164 26.65 4.64 4.33
CA ASN A 164 27.30 5.13 5.55
C ASN A 164 26.97 4.33 6.81
N LEU A 165 26.32 3.17 6.63
CA LEU A 165 26.05 2.21 7.69
C LEU A 165 26.92 0.97 7.54
N THR A 166 27.49 0.54 8.66
CA THR A 166 28.15 -0.75 8.76
C THR A 166 27.11 -1.85 8.77
N GLU A 167 27.30 -2.87 7.93
CA GLU A 167 26.46 -4.07 7.98
C GLU A 167 26.80 -4.89 9.23
N THR A 168 25.76 -5.35 9.93
CA THR A 168 25.92 -6.33 11.01
C THR A 168 25.77 -7.72 10.41
N CYS A 169 26.79 -8.56 10.58
CA CYS A 169 26.83 -9.88 9.96
C CYS A 169 26.71 -11.01 10.99
N PHE A 170 25.84 -11.99 10.70
CA PHE A 170 25.71 -13.26 11.40
C PHE A 170 26.04 -14.39 10.42
N GLY A 171 27.33 -14.75 10.36
CA GLY A 171 27.88 -15.59 9.29
C GLY A 171 27.84 -14.85 7.96
N GLU A 172 27.31 -15.48 6.92
CA GLU A 172 27.12 -14.87 5.59
C GLU A 172 25.90 -13.94 5.53
N PHE A 173 25.12 -13.80 6.61
CA PHE A 173 23.97 -12.90 6.65
C PHE A 173 24.37 -11.52 7.14
N CYS A 174 24.50 -10.55 6.26
CA CYS A 174 24.74 -9.16 6.61
C CYS A 174 23.44 -8.36 6.48
N PHE A 175 23.17 -7.43 7.40
CA PHE A 175 22.04 -6.52 7.30
C PHE A 175 22.37 -5.17 7.91
N ARG A 176 21.71 -4.13 7.39
CA ARG A 176 21.68 -2.80 8.01
C ARG A 176 20.44 -2.69 8.89
N SER A 177 20.42 -1.70 9.77
CA SER A 177 19.26 -1.42 10.61
C SER A 177 19.01 0.08 10.71
N VAL A 178 17.76 0.44 11.00
CA VAL A 178 17.36 1.80 11.34
C VAL A 178 18.17 2.32 12.54
N GLN A 179 18.50 3.60 12.49
CA GLN A 179 19.21 4.29 13.55
C GLN A 179 18.24 5.02 14.47
N ASP A 180 18.72 5.40 15.65
CA ASP A 180 17.92 6.20 16.56
C ASP A 180 17.66 7.57 15.93
N VAL A 181 16.43 8.05 16.08
CA VAL A 181 16.03 9.33 15.49
C VAL A 181 16.88 10.49 16.03
N GLY A 182 17.13 11.50 15.20
CA GLY A 182 17.79 12.73 15.61
C GLY A 182 19.29 12.65 15.79
N THR A 183 19.95 11.63 15.21
CA THR A 183 21.40 11.38 15.37
C THR A 183 22.26 12.01 14.27
N LYS A 184 21.66 12.47 13.17
CA LYS A 184 22.29 13.31 12.13
C LYS A 184 21.95 14.79 12.33
N ALA A 185 22.52 15.69 11.52
CA ALA A 185 22.22 17.11 11.60
C ALA A 185 20.77 17.41 11.14
N PRO A 186 20.07 18.35 11.79
CA PRO A 186 18.75 18.79 11.34
C PRO A 186 18.86 19.78 10.17
N ASN A 187 17.72 20.04 9.53
CA ASN A 187 17.59 21.12 8.56
C ASN A 187 17.43 22.51 9.20
N GLU A 188 17.20 23.53 8.39
CA GLU A 188 17.08 24.94 8.81
C GLU A 188 15.89 25.24 9.72
N LEU A 189 14.92 24.31 9.81
CA LEU A 189 13.78 24.37 10.71
C LEU A 189 14.03 23.62 12.03
N GLY A 190 15.15 22.90 12.16
CA GLY A 190 15.43 22.06 13.34
C GLY A 190 14.74 20.69 13.29
N ILE A 191 14.29 20.25 12.12
CA ILE A 191 13.64 18.95 11.90
C ILE A 191 14.72 17.96 11.44
N TYR A 192 14.66 16.74 11.98
CA TYR A 192 15.65 15.69 11.74
C TYR A 192 15.08 14.61 10.81
N ASP A 193 15.99 13.89 10.15
CA ASP A 193 15.70 12.64 9.43
C ASP A 193 14.68 12.80 8.29
N LEU A 194 14.58 13.99 7.68
CA LEU A 194 13.79 14.19 6.43
C LEU A 194 14.55 13.73 5.17
N SER A 195 15.76 13.22 5.35
CA SER A 195 16.62 12.59 4.35
C SER A 195 17.26 11.34 5.01
N GLY A 196 16.86 10.14 4.62
CA GLY A 196 17.39 8.87 5.13
C GLY A 196 16.71 8.35 6.40
N ASN A 197 17.34 7.38 7.05
CA ASN A 197 16.80 6.56 8.14
C ASN A 197 15.60 5.70 7.72
N VAL A 198 14.38 6.21 7.61
CA VAL A 198 13.26 5.46 7.01
C VAL A 198 12.48 6.27 6.01
N TYR A 199 11.90 5.57 5.04
CA TYR A 199 10.81 6.13 4.25
C TYR A 199 9.65 6.51 5.17
N GLU A 200 8.94 7.58 4.84
CA GLU A 200 7.77 8.01 5.60
C GLU A 200 6.50 7.93 4.74
N TRP A 201 5.43 7.33 5.30
CA TRP A 201 4.10 7.30 4.70
C TRP A 201 3.49 8.70 4.57
N MET A 202 3.10 9.07 3.35
CA MET A 202 2.31 10.27 3.09
C MET A 202 0.82 9.93 3.06
N TYR A 203 -0.03 10.93 3.31
CA TYR A 203 -1.47 10.78 3.06
C TYR A 203 -1.76 10.53 1.58
N ASP A 204 -1.03 11.25 0.72
CA ASP A 204 -1.23 11.29 -0.71
C ASP A 204 -1.16 9.92 -1.37
N SER A 205 -2.08 9.77 -2.28
CA SER A 205 -2.06 8.73 -3.27
C SER A 205 -1.05 9.03 -4.37
N TYR A 206 -0.38 7.99 -4.87
CA TYR A 206 0.65 8.18 -5.88
C TYR A 206 0.03 8.55 -7.24
N GLY A 207 0.59 9.57 -7.86
CA GLY A 207 0.19 10.10 -9.17
C GLY A 207 1.29 10.95 -9.82
N THR A 208 1.00 11.48 -11.00
CA THR A 208 1.88 12.41 -11.74
C THR A 208 1.62 13.86 -11.32
N PHE A 209 2.62 14.72 -11.46
CA PHE A 209 2.42 16.16 -11.28
C PHE A 209 1.76 16.75 -12.53
N SER A 210 0.70 17.56 -12.34
CA SER A 210 -0.02 18.20 -13.44
C SER A 210 0.71 19.44 -13.99
N GLY A 211 1.66 20.00 -13.23
CA GLY A 211 2.34 21.25 -13.56
C GLY A 211 1.59 22.51 -13.09
N ASP A 212 0.38 22.36 -12.55
CA ASP A 212 -0.45 23.48 -12.11
C ASP A 212 0.04 24.10 -10.80
N ASN A 213 -0.40 25.34 -10.55
CA ASN A 213 -0.20 26.00 -9.27
C ASN A 213 -1.26 25.50 -8.27
N LEU A 214 -0.82 24.88 -7.18
CA LEU A 214 -1.73 24.25 -6.20
C LEU A 214 -1.61 24.88 -4.81
N VAL A 215 -2.70 24.87 -4.05
CA VAL A 215 -2.75 25.29 -2.64
C VAL A 215 -3.18 24.10 -1.79
N ASN A 216 -2.37 23.74 -0.78
CA ASN A 216 -2.56 22.59 0.09
C ASN A 216 -2.94 21.27 -0.64
N PRO A 217 -2.21 20.85 -1.69
CA PRO A 217 -2.58 19.64 -2.41
C PRO A 217 -2.44 18.40 -1.51
N ILE A 218 -3.44 17.52 -1.57
CA ILE A 218 -3.50 16.24 -0.84
C ILE A 218 -3.33 15.02 -1.76
N GLY A 219 -2.88 15.27 -3.00
CA GLY A 219 -2.79 14.27 -4.05
C GLY A 219 -4.16 13.91 -4.64
N PRO A 220 -4.24 12.88 -5.49
CA PRO A 220 -5.50 12.43 -6.06
C PRO A 220 -6.46 11.93 -4.97
N ALA A 221 -7.75 12.24 -5.11
CA ALA A 221 -8.80 12.01 -4.10
C ALA A 221 -9.02 10.54 -3.70
N THR A 222 -8.43 9.63 -4.46
CA THR A 222 -8.47 8.19 -4.22
C THR A 222 -7.74 7.78 -2.94
N ILE A 223 -8.39 7.04 -2.05
CA ILE A 223 -7.82 6.71 -0.73
C ILE A 223 -7.24 5.29 -0.65
N HIS A 224 -7.85 4.26 -1.26
CA HIS A 224 -7.36 2.87 -1.16
C HIS A 224 -6.55 2.40 -2.37
N THR A 225 -5.53 3.16 -2.77
CA THR A 225 -4.53 2.65 -3.72
C THR A 225 -3.11 3.05 -3.30
N GLN A 226 -2.11 2.69 -4.12
CA GLN A 226 -0.70 2.98 -3.87
C GLN A 226 -0.47 4.40 -3.38
N LYS A 227 0.35 4.50 -2.35
CA LYS A 227 0.64 5.69 -1.58
C LYS A 227 2.03 6.21 -1.86
N VAL A 228 2.20 7.50 -1.65
CA VAL A 228 3.53 8.12 -1.73
C VAL A 228 4.31 7.81 -0.46
N ARG A 229 5.60 7.53 -0.63
CA ARG A 229 6.59 7.54 0.45
C ARG A 229 7.74 8.47 0.12
N ARG A 230 8.28 9.15 1.13
CA ARG A 230 9.31 10.20 1.00
C ARG A 230 10.49 9.96 1.95
N GLY A 231 11.60 10.65 1.72
CA GLY A 231 12.74 10.73 2.64
C GLY A 231 13.90 9.78 2.33
N GLY A 232 13.65 8.64 1.68
CA GLY A 232 14.67 7.59 1.52
C GLY A 232 14.89 6.82 2.83
N SER A 233 15.63 5.71 2.79
CA SER A 233 15.81 4.85 3.97
C SER A 233 17.25 4.36 4.13
N TYR A 234 17.54 3.81 5.31
CA TYR A 234 18.85 3.31 5.73
C TYR A 234 19.43 2.22 4.81
N ASP A 235 18.58 1.52 4.06
CA ASP A 235 18.91 0.44 3.15
C ASP A 235 18.96 0.87 1.68
N GLN A 236 18.71 2.14 1.38
CA GLN A 236 18.76 2.69 0.02
C GLN A 236 20.01 3.55 -0.21
N PRO A 237 20.43 3.79 -1.47
CA PRO A 237 21.51 4.72 -1.76
C PRO A 237 21.12 6.16 -1.39
N ALA A 238 22.13 6.99 -1.13
CA ALA A 238 21.95 8.41 -0.80
C ALA A 238 21.11 9.18 -1.84
N SER A 239 21.13 8.77 -3.11
CA SER A 239 20.34 9.40 -4.17
C SER A 239 18.84 9.38 -3.94
N GLU A 240 18.33 8.49 -3.08
CA GLU A 240 16.91 8.43 -2.72
C GLU A 240 16.54 9.35 -1.56
N SER A 241 17.53 9.87 -0.83
CA SER A 241 17.32 10.77 0.29
C SER A 241 17.20 12.25 -0.11
N ARG A 242 17.21 12.55 -1.42
CA ARG A 242 17.04 13.92 -1.93
C ARG A 242 15.67 14.47 -1.53
N VAL A 243 15.58 15.78 -1.27
CA VAL A 243 14.33 16.41 -0.81
C VAL A 243 13.18 16.30 -1.81
N SER A 244 13.47 16.24 -3.11
CA SER A 244 12.47 16.02 -4.17
C SER A 244 12.16 14.54 -4.42
N GLY A 245 12.95 13.63 -3.84
CA GLY A 245 12.82 12.19 -4.01
C GLY A 245 11.46 11.71 -3.53
N ARG A 246 10.72 11.04 -4.41
CA ARG A 246 9.41 10.46 -4.12
C ARG A 246 9.28 9.08 -4.73
N LYS A 247 8.77 8.13 -3.95
CA LYS A 247 8.54 6.75 -4.39
C LYS A 247 7.09 6.35 -4.16
N ILE A 248 6.70 5.31 -4.89
CA ILE A 248 5.42 4.64 -4.72
C ILE A 248 5.58 3.46 -3.78
N ARG A 249 4.53 3.15 -3.02
CA ARG A 249 4.40 1.89 -2.30
C ARG A 249 2.94 1.44 -2.27
N SER A 250 2.72 0.13 -2.30
CA SER A 250 1.39 -0.42 -2.03
C SER A 250 0.89 0.06 -0.67
N ILE A 251 -0.41 0.37 -0.58
CA ILE A 251 -1.07 0.79 0.67
C ILE A 251 -1.01 -0.27 1.78
N GLU A 252 -0.85 -1.55 1.42
CA GLU A 252 -0.71 -2.67 2.35
C GLU A 252 0.75 -3.14 2.51
N GLY A 253 1.70 -2.48 1.84
CA GLY A 253 3.12 -2.75 2.02
C GLY A 253 3.57 -2.40 3.44
N LYS A 254 4.42 -3.22 4.06
CA LYS A 254 4.89 -3.01 5.44
C LYS A 254 6.29 -3.53 5.70
N ASP A 255 7.24 -3.11 4.87
CA ASP A 255 8.64 -3.48 5.03
C ASP A 255 9.34 -2.73 6.19
N GLY A 256 10.52 -3.22 6.59
CA GLY A 256 11.29 -2.65 7.70
C GLY A 256 11.91 -1.28 7.42
N SER A 257 11.75 -0.75 6.20
CA SER A 257 12.33 0.52 5.76
C SER A 257 11.34 1.69 5.76
N ILE A 258 10.05 1.44 6.05
CA ILE A 258 9.01 2.46 6.04
C ILE A 258 8.35 2.67 7.42
N GLY A 259 8.26 3.92 7.83
CA GLY A 259 7.58 4.42 9.02
C GLY A 259 6.67 5.60 8.72
N LEU A 260 6.56 6.54 9.66
CA LEU A 260 5.69 7.70 9.54
C LEU A 260 6.18 8.87 10.40
N ARG A 261 5.67 10.04 10.07
CA ARG A 261 5.76 11.26 10.87
C ARG A 261 4.40 11.92 10.94
N LEU A 262 4.17 12.64 12.04
CA LEU A 262 2.90 13.26 12.32
C LEU A 262 2.85 14.71 11.85
N ALA A 263 1.66 15.15 11.47
CA ALA A 263 1.35 16.55 11.24
C ALA A 263 0.01 16.97 11.84
N LEU A 264 -0.17 18.29 11.95
CA LEU A 264 -1.37 18.99 12.37
C LEU A 264 -1.41 20.34 11.67
N SER A 265 -2.54 20.74 11.12
CA SER A 265 -2.67 22.11 10.61
C SER A 265 -2.68 23.10 11.77
N ALA A 266 -2.05 24.26 11.61
CA ALA A 266 -1.89 25.22 12.71
C ALA A 266 -3.19 25.92 13.12
N ASP A 267 -4.20 25.90 12.24
CA ASP A 267 -5.57 26.33 12.50
C ASP A 267 -6.47 25.21 13.09
N GLY A 268 -5.93 23.99 13.22
CA GLY A 268 -6.63 22.82 13.74
C GLY A 268 -7.57 22.14 12.74
N ALA A 269 -7.68 22.60 11.49
CA ALA A 269 -8.53 22.02 10.46
C ALA A 269 -7.73 21.16 9.48
N ARG A 270 -8.25 19.98 9.09
CA ARG A 270 -7.60 19.19 8.03
C ARG A 270 -7.65 19.93 6.68
N PRO A 271 -6.64 19.77 5.81
CA PRO A 271 -6.69 20.31 4.45
C PRO A 271 -7.97 19.88 3.71
N ASP A 272 -8.50 20.76 2.86
CA ASP A 272 -9.72 20.48 2.10
C ASP A 272 -9.62 19.16 1.31
N GLY A 273 -10.61 18.28 1.49
CA GLY A 273 -10.66 16.96 0.86
C GLY A 273 -9.91 15.85 1.63
N MET A 274 -9.16 16.18 2.68
CA MET A 274 -8.53 15.17 3.53
C MET A 274 -9.57 14.55 4.47
N LEU A 275 -9.73 13.23 4.41
CA LEU A 275 -10.66 12.48 5.25
C LEU A 275 -10.20 12.43 6.70
N ASP A 276 -11.16 12.25 7.61
CA ASP A 276 -10.84 11.95 9.01
C ASP A 276 -10.21 10.55 9.08
N PRO A 277 -8.99 10.39 9.64
CA PRO A 277 -8.38 9.08 9.81
C PRO A 277 -9.28 8.06 10.50
N CYS A 278 -10.16 8.50 11.42
CA CYS A 278 -11.08 7.61 12.12
C CYS A 278 -12.26 7.11 11.26
N THR A 279 -12.43 7.62 10.04
CA THR A 279 -13.48 7.22 9.10
C THR A 279 -12.95 6.34 7.95
N ILE A 280 -11.64 6.18 7.86
CA ILE A 280 -10.99 5.41 6.80
C ILE A 280 -10.84 3.96 7.28
N GLU A 281 -11.56 3.05 6.66
CA GLU A 281 -11.52 1.63 6.98
C GLU A 281 -10.89 0.83 5.84
N GLN A 282 -10.05 -0.16 6.17
CA GLN A 282 -9.51 -1.07 5.16
C GLN A 282 -10.65 -1.87 4.50
N PRO A 283 -10.76 -1.88 3.15
CA PRO A 283 -11.81 -2.63 2.46
C PRO A 283 -11.75 -4.14 2.76
N VAL A 284 -12.90 -4.78 2.94
CA VAL A 284 -12.98 -6.23 3.15
C VAL A 284 -12.70 -6.98 1.84
N PRO A 285 -11.77 -7.96 1.81
CA PRO A 285 -11.56 -8.78 0.63
C PRO A 285 -12.80 -9.63 0.30
N THR A 286 -13.26 -9.59 -0.95
CA THR A 286 -14.42 -10.37 -1.43
C THR A 286 -14.02 -11.37 -2.50
N GLY A 287 -14.71 -12.50 -2.58
CA GLY A 287 -14.75 -13.38 -3.76
C GLY A 287 -15.10 -14.84 -3.49
N GLY A 288 -14.86 -15.70 -4.48
CA GLY A 288 -15.38 -17.07 -4.53
C GLY A 288 -16.82 -17.21 -5.01
N LYS A 289 -17.44 -16.17 -5.57
CA LYS A 289 -18.77 -16.27 -6.18
C LYS A 289 -18.64 -16.71 -7.66
N PRO A 290 -19.45 -17.69 -8.12
CA PRO A 290 -19.70 -17.89 -9.55
C PRO A 290 -20.05 -16.55 -10.18
N GLY A 291 -19.72 -16.35 -11.46
CA GLY A 291 -19.89 -15.08 -12.16
C GLY A 291 -21.04 -14.26 -11.60
N PHE A 292 -20.73 -13.09 -11.00
CA PHE A 292 -21.68 -12.27 -10.25
C PHE A 292 -21.51 -10.80 -10.63
N HIS A 293 -22.49 -9.96 -10.34
CA HIS A 293 -22.27 -8.51 -10.40
C HIS A 293 -21.58 -8.05 -9.11
N ASP A 294 -20.36 -7.51 -9.24
CA ASP A 294 -19.76 -6.76 -8.14
C ASP A 294 -20.41 -5.37 -8.10
N ASP A 295 -21.37 -5.19 -7.20
CA ASP A 295 -22.17 -3.98 -7.08
C ASP A 295 -21.31 -2.72 -6.89
N ARG A 296 -20.07 -2.85 -6.40
CA ARG A 296 -19.14 -1.71 -6.24
C ARG A 296 -18.80 -1.08 -7.59
N LEU A 297 -18.78 -1.86 -8.67
CA LEU A 297 -18.53 -1.38 -10.03
C LEU A 297 -19.70 -0.57 -10.58
N ILE A 298 -20.93 -0.81 -10.11
CA ILE A 298 -22.14 -0.20 -10.67
C ILE A 298 -22.12 1.31 -10.39
N ASN A 299 -22.21 2.09 -11.47
CA ASN A 299 -22.28 3.54 -11.41
C ASN A 299 -23.71 4.03 -11.16
N ALA A 300 -23.87 5.06 -10.33
CA ALA A 300 -25.15 5.74 -10.19
C ALA A 300 -25.59 6.39 -11.51
N GLU A 301 -26.84 6.84 -11.60
CA GLU A 301 -27.32 7.59 -12.76
C GLU A 301 -26.47 8.84 -12.97
N GLY A 302 -26.02 9.07 -14.21
CA GLY A 302 -25.12 10.17 -14.54
C GLY A 302 -23.63 9.93 -14.21
N GLU A 303 -23.27 8.86 -13.51
CA GLU A 303 -21.86 8.59 -13.13
C GLU A 303 -21.12 7.63 -14.08
N ALA A 304 -19.80 7.75 -14.07
CA ALA A 304 -18.85 6.83 -14.70
C ALA A 304 -17.58 6.68 -13.88
N TRP A 305 -16.88 5.56 -14.07
CA TRP A 305 -15.47 5.40 -13.72
C TRP A 305 -14.61 6.08 -14.78
N VAL A 306 -13.73 6.98 -14.38
CA VAL A 306 -12.93 7.80 -15.31
C VAL A 306 -11.45 7.72 -14.96
N ASN A 307 -10.61 7.46 -15.95
CA ASN A 307 -9.16 7.56 -15.85
C ASN A 307 -8.63 8.56 -16.89
N GLU A 308 -7.95 9.61 -16.43
CA GLU A 308 -7.41 10.68 -17.27
C GLU A 308 -5.88 10.54 -17.36
N MET A 309 -5.40 9.75 -18.32
CA MET A 309 -3.96 9.58 -18.60
C MET A 309 -3.71 9.70 -20.09
N GLY A 310 -3.53 10.94 -20.57
CA GLY A 310 -3.37 11.27 -21.99
C GLY A 310 -4.70 11.20 -22.78
N LEU A 311 -5.37 10.04 -22.75
CA LEU A 311 -6.76 9.84 -23.17
C LEU A 311 -7.67 9.76 -21.93
N THR A 312 -8.94 10.13 -22.09
CA THR A 312 -9.96 9.94 -21.05
C THR A 312 -10.60 8.58 -21.24
N ASN A 313 -10.29 7.63 -20.37
CA ASN A 313 -10.94 6.32 -20.35
C ASN A 313 -12.18 6.38 -19.47
N ILE A 314 -13.31 5.93 -20.01
CA ILE A 314 -14.61 5.98 -19.37
C ILE A 314 -15.16 4.56 -19.32
N LEU A 315 -15.45 4.09 -18.11
CA LEU A 315 -16.16 2.85 -17.86
C LEU A 315 -17.49 3.18 -17.21
N ILE A 316 -18.60 2.81 -17.85
CA ILE A 316 -19.93 2.88 -17.26
C ILE A 316 -20.43 1.47 -17.09
N VAL A 317 -20.72 1.09 -15.85
CA VAL A 317 -21.32 -0.19 -15.48
C VAL A 317 -22.71 0.09 -14.91
N LYS A 318 -23.71 -0.54 -15.50
CA LYS A 318 -25.11 -0.59 -15.05
C LYS A 318 -25.45 -2.02 -14.69
N GLU A 319 -26.60 -2.22 -14.06
CA GLU A 319 -27.04 -3.53 -13.58
C GLU A 319 -26.76 -4.66 -14.58
N ASN A 320 -27.14 -4.51 -15.86
CA ASN A 320 -27.02 -5.60 -16.84
C ASN A 320 -26.13 -5.29 -18.04
N SER A 321 -25.47 -4.13 -18.04
CA SER A 321 -24.67 -3.69 -19.18
C SER A 321 -23.51 -2.83 -18.77
N ALA A 322 -22.43 -2.93 -19.54
CA ALA A 322 -21.26 -2.12 -19.35
C ALA A 322 -20.78 -1.57 -20.70
N ILE A 323 -20.11 -0.43 -20.64
CA ILE A 323 -19.33 0.14 -21.73
C ILE A 323 -17.99 0.59 -21.20
N TYR A 324 -16.93 0.23 -21.91
CA TYR A 324 -15.61 0.82 -21.79
C TYR A 324 -15.32 1.62 -23.06
N THR A 325 -14.85 2.85 -22.93
CA THR A 325 -14.44 3.67 -24.07
C THR A 325 -13.25 4.56 -23.75
N SER A 326 -12.42 4.87 -24.74
CA SER A 326 -11.34 5.85 -24.64
C SER A 326 -11.65 7.03 -25.56
N THR A 327 -11.60 8.25 -25.01
CA THR A 327 -11.93 9.49 -25.72
C THR A 327 -10.78 10.50 -25.69
N TYR A 328 -10.72 11.34 -26.73
CA TYR A 328 -9.87 12.54 -26.82
C TYR A 328 -10.70 13.68 -27.42
N GLY A 329 -11.11 14.64 -26.58
CA GLY A 329 -12.14 15.61 -26.98
C GLY A 329 -13.41 14.89 -27.43
N ASN A 330 -13.88 15.18 -28.65
CA ASN A 330 -15.08 14.56 -29.22
C ASN A 330 -14.81 13.24 -29.97
N PHE A 331 -13.57 12.76 -30.01
CA PHE A 331 -13.19 11.56 -30.76
C PHE A 331 -13.13 10.33 -29.84
N THR A 332 -13.78 9.24 -30.25
CA THR A 332 -13.71 7.94 -29.57
C THR A 332 -12.73 7.03 -30.32
N SER A 333 -11.67 6.57 -29.64
CA SER A 333 -10.62 5.73 -30.25
C SER A 333 -10.81 4.23 -30.00
N SER A 334 -11.45 3.86 -28.89
CA SER A 334 -11.79 2.47 -28.58
C SER A 334 -13.15 2.40 -27.86
N LYS A 335 -13.95 1.37 -28.16
CA LYS A 335 -15.28 1.17 -27.55
C LYS A 335 -15.60 -0.33 -27.46
N VAL A 336 -15.93 -0.78 -26.26
CA VAL A 336 -16.43 -2.13 -25.98
C VAL A 336 -17.71 -1.98 -25.18
N GLU A 337 -18.82 -2.55 -25.64
CA GLU A 337 -20.11 -2.47 -24.96
C GLU A 337 -20.85 -3.80 -25.00
N GLY A 338 -21.56 -4.13 -23.93
CA GLY A 338 -22.25 -5.42 -23.84
C GLY A 338 -22.82 -5.70 -22.46
N GLN A 339 -23.15 -6.97 -22.22
CA GLN A 339 -23.46 -7.48 -20.88
C GLN A 339 -22.18 -7.61 -20.08
N TRP A 340 -22.23 -7.79 -18.76
CA TRP A 340 -21.02 -7.98 -17.98
C TRP A 340 -21.21 -8.97 -16.84
N TYR A 341 -20.09 -9.45 -16.31
CA TYR A 341 -20.03 -10.20 -15.07
C TYR A 341 -18.66 -9.98 -14.45
N SER A 342 -18.54 -10.26 -13.15
CA SER A 342 -17.27 -10.30 -12.45
C SER A 342 -16.93 -11.72 -12.01
N LEU A 343 -15.65 -12.04 -11.93
CA LEU A 343 -15.15 -13.31 -11.40
C LEU A 343 -14.27 -13.04 -10.19
N ASN A 344 -14.58 -13.70 -9.07
CA ASN A 344 -13.82 -13.65 -7.81
C ASN A 344 -13.54 -12.24 -7.26
N SER A 345 -14.29 -11.21 -7.70
CA SER A 345 -14.00 -9.79 -7.44
C SER A 345 -12.62 -9.32 -7.91
N MET A 346 -12.03 -10.05 -8.87
CA MET A 346 -10.68 -9.82 -9.38
C MET A 346 -10.70 -9.40 -10.85
N SER A 347 -11.72 -9.78 -11.61
CA SER A 347 -11.87 -9.37 -13.00
C SER A 347 -13.30 -8.92 -13.31
N LEU A 348 -13.41 -7.83 -14.07
CA LEU A 348 -14.61 -7.37 -14.74
C LEU A 348 -14.54 -7.83 -16.19
N ASN A 349 -15.59 -8.48 -16.67
CA ASN A 349 -15.70 -9.03 -18.01
C ASN A 349 -16.86 -8.38 -18.73
N ILE A 350 -16.59 -7.68 -19.83
CA ILE A 350 -17.64 -7.15 -20.73
C ILE A 350 -17.81 -8.12 -21.90
N VAL A 351 -19.04 -8.55 -22.16
CA VAL A 351 -19.44 -9.53 -23.18
C VAL A 351 -20.27 -8.83 -24.26
N PRO A 352 -19.66 -8.46 -25.40
CA PRO A 352 -20.36 -7.85 -26.52
C PRO A 352 -21.35 -8.81 -27.19
N SER A 353 -22.37 -8.27 -27.85
CA SER A 353 -23.37 -9.04 -28.59
C SER A 353 -22.78 -9.93 -29.70
N SER A 354 -21.60 -9.58 -30.21
CA SER A 354 -20.87 -10.36 -31.23
C SER A 354 -20.21 -11.62 -30.65
N GLY A 355 -20.07 -11.73 -29.33
CA GLY A 355 -19.40 -12.83 -28.65
C GLY A 355 -17.89 -12.92 -28.91
N ALA A 356 -17.29 -11.91 -29.55
CA ALA A 356 -15.97 -12.03 -30.17
C ALA A 356 -14.78 -11.87 -29.20
N GLU A 357 -14.88 -11.13 -28.09
CA GLU A 357 -13.76 -11.01 -27.14
C GLU A 357 -14.18 -10.40 -25.80
N LYS A 358 -13.56 -10.88 -24.72
CA LYS A 358 -13.77 -10.50 -23.33
C LYS A 358 -12.68 -9.52 -22.93
N LYS A 359 -13.02 -8.29 -22.54
CA LYS A 359 -12.03 -7.43 -21.88
C LYS A 359 -11.96 -7.84 -20.42
N TYR A 360 -10.89 -8.55 -20.03
CA TYR A 360 -10.56 -8.78 -18.64
C TYR A 360 -9.98 -7.49 -18.08
N ILE A 361 -10.75 -6.86 -17.20
CA ILE A 361 -10.33 -5.68 -16.46
C ILE A 361 -10.08 -6.16 -15.06
N TYR A 362 -8.81 -6.32 -14.70
CA TYR A 362 -8.47 -6.67 -13.32
C TYR A 362 -8.70 -5.50 -12.43
N TYR A 363 -9.33 -5.70 -11.27
CA TYR A 363 -9.58 -4.58 -10.40
C TYR A 363 -9.30 -4.78 -8.93
N LEU A 364 -8.78 -3.70 -8.35
CA LEU A 364 -8.84 -3.44 -6.91
C LEU A 364 -9.76 -2.24 -6.76
N ILE A 365 -10.89 -2.45 -6.08
CA ILE A 365 -11.95 -1.45 -5.96
C ILE A 365 -12.29 -1.20 -4.49
N ASP A 366 -12.43 0.08 -4.18
CA ASP A 366 -13.11 0.56 -3.00
C ASP A 366 -14.35 1.39 -3.43
N HIS A 367 -14.98 2.08 -2.49
CA HIS A 367 -16.17 2.89 -2.76
C HIS A 367 -16.00 3.88 -3.94
N ASP A 368 -14.84 4.53 -4.07
CA ASP A 368 -14.60 5.64 -5.00
C ASP A 368 -13.48 5.40 -6.01
N ASN A 369 -12.71 4.32 -5.83
CA ASN A 369 -11.43 4.12 -6.50
C ASN A 369 -11.35 2.75 -7.11
N LEU A 370 -10.85 2.71 -8.34
CA LEU A 370 -10.80 1.50 -9.12
C LEU A 370 -9.46 1.47 -9.85
N SER A 371 -8.54 0.61 -9.42
CA SER A 371 -7.34 0.31 -10.20
C SER A 371 -7.69 -0.73 -11.23
N MET A 372 -7.55 -0.44 -12.52
CA MET A 372 -7.90 -1.36 -13.61
C MET A 372 -6.70 -1.68 -14.49
N MET A 373 -6.37 -2.95 -14.65
CA MET A 373 -5.41 -3.40 -15.65
C MET A 373 -6.16 -4.03 -16.84
N PRO A 374 -6.25 -3.33 -17.99
CA PRO A 374 -6.81 -3.92 -19.19
C PRO A 374 -5.83 -4.92 -19.81
N GLU A 375 -6.33 -5.84 -20.62
CA GLU A 375 -5.48 -6.75 -21.39
C GLU A 375 -4.40 -6.00 -22.18
N GLY A 376 -3.14 -6.38 -21.95
CA GLY A 376 -1.96 -5.81 -22.59
C GLY A 376 -1.62 -4.36 -22.21
N GLY A 377 -2.22 -3.80 -21.17
CA GLY A 377 -2.00 -2.41 -20.78
C GLY A 377 -1.47 -2.22 -19.36
N MET A 378 -0.91 -1.03 -19.12
CA MET A 378 -0.57 -0.55 -17.79
C MET A 378 -1.86 -0.33 -16.96
N PRO A 379 -1.87 -0.63 -15.65
CA PRO A 379 -2.99 -0.33 -14.79
C PRO A 379 -3.29 1.17 -14.81
N GLY A 380 -4.52 1.51 -15.14
CA GLY A 380 -5.07 2.85 -15.01
C GLY A 380 -5.82 2.98 -13.69
N ARG A 381 -5.70 4.13 -13.03
CA ARG A 381 -6.47 4.47 -11.84
C ARG A 381 -7.73 5.23 -12.25
N TYR A 382 -8.89 4.67 -11.93
CA TYR A 382 -10.21 5.21 -12.23
C TYR A 382 -10.83 5.80 -10.98
N TYR A 383 -11.55 6.91 -11.18
CA TYR A 383 -12.25 7.68 -10.17
C TYR A 383 -13.73 7.74 -10.56
N ARG A 384 -14.65 7.72 -9.60
CA ARG A 384 -16.06 8.05 -9.90
C ARG A 384 -16.20 9.53 -10.25
N ARG A 385 -16.84 9.83 -11.37
CA ARG A 385 -17.14 11.20 -11.82
C ARG A 385 -18.51 11.28 -12.49
N GLN A 386 -19.08 12.49 -12.48
CA GLN A 386 -20.28 12.79 -13.25
C GLN A 386 -19.94 12.91 -14.74
N LEU A 387 -20.72 12.23 -15.59
CA LEU A 387 -20.55 12.25 -17.06
C LEU A 387 -20.63 13.67 -17.64
N SER A 388 -21.41 14.56 -16.99
CA SER A 388 -21.51 15.97 -17.37
C SER A 388 -20.19 16.72 -17.24
N GLU A 389 -19.27 16.27 -16.37
CA GLU A 389 -18.00 16.94 -16.12
C GLU A 389 -16.91 16.57 -17.14
N ILE A 390 -17.07 15.43 -17.83
CA ILE A 390 -16.08 14.89 -18.78
C ILE A 390 -16.49 15.08 -20.24
N ASN A 391 -17.56 15.85 -20.48
CA ASN A 391 -18.09 16.21 -21.81
C ASN A 391 -18.21 14.99 -22.76
N SER A 392 -18.77 13.89 -22.24
CA SER A 392 -18.90 12.62 -22.95
C SER A 392 -20.36 12.20 -23.10
N ASP A 393 -20.72 11.74 -24.30
CA ASP A 393 -22.03 11.14 -24.60
C ASP A 393 -22.05 9.62 -24.37
N ALA A 394 -21.03 9.05 -23.72
CA ALA A 394 -20.94 7.62 -23.45
C ALA A 394 -22.14 7.15 -22.61
N LYS A 395 -22.80 6.08 -23.08
CA LYS A 395 -23.92 5.43 -22.39
C LYS A 395 -23.80 3.92 -22.53
N ALA A 396 -23.95 3.20 -21.41
CA ALA A 396 -24.04 1.75 -21.44
C ALA A 396 -25.28 1.32 -22.26
N PRO A 397 -25.20 0.23 -23.03
CA PRO A 397 -26.30 -0.18 -23.90
C PRO A 397 -27.49 -0.67 -23.07
N THR A 398 -28.71 -0.50 -23.59
CA THR A 398 -29.88 -1.17 -23.03
C THR A 398 -29.97 -2.57 -23.61
N ILE A 399 -30.07 -3.58 -22.76
CA ILE A 399 -30.07 -4.99 -23.18
C ILE A 399 -31.43 -5.61 -22.88
N ALA A 400 -32.11 -6.05 -23.94
CA ALA A 400 -33.37 -6.78 -23.82
C ALA A 400 -33.08 -8.22 -23.40
N ASN A 401 -33.73 -8.69 -22.33
CA ASN A 401 -33.55 -10.04 -21.76
C ASN A 401 -32.09 -10.34 -21.39
N PRO A 402 -31.51 -9.60 -20.42
CA PRO A 402 -30.14 -9.84 -20.00
C PRO A 402 -30.00 -11.24 -19.42
N LYS A 403 -28.87 -11.87 -19.71
CA LYS A 403 -28.46 -13.11 -19.08
C LYS A 403 -27.99 -12.80 -17.66
N THR A 404 -28.17 -13.72 -16.73
CA THR A 404 -27.56 -13.58 -15.41
C THR A 404 -26.03 -13.65 -15.54
N PRO A 405 -25.28 -13.07 -14.60
CA PRO A 405 -23.83 -13.23 -14.52
C PRO A 405 -23.36 -14.69 -14.63
N GLU A 406 -24.08 -15.63 -14.03
CA GLU A 406 -23.78 -17.06 -14.10
C GLU A 406 -24.04 -17.66 -15.49
N GLN A 407 -24.98 -17.09 -16.25
CA GLN A 407 -25.24 -17.47 -17.65
C GLN A 407 -24.27 -16.83 -18.65
N LEU A 408 -23.59 -15.74 -18.26
CA LEU A 408 -22.55 -15.07 -19.03
C LEU A 408 -21.18 -15.69 -18.78
N ALA A 409 -20.93 -16.10 -17.54
CA ALA A 409 -19.74 -16.83 -17.16
C ALA A 409 -19.68 -18.17 -17.92
N PRO A 410 -18.58 -18.50 -18.62
CA PRO A 410 -18.46 -19.78 -19.29
C PRO A 410 -18.50 -20.94 -18.29
N ALA A 411 -19.08 -22.07 -18.69
CA ALA A 411 -19.09 -23.27 -17.86
C ALA A 411 -17.65 -23.68 -17.49
N GLY A 412 -17.39 -23.95 -16.20
CA GLY A 412 -16.07 -24.33 -15.69
C GLY A 412 -15.19 -23.17 -15.17
N TYR A 413 -15.59 -21.91 -15.36
CA TYR A 413 -14.85 -20.72 -14.89
C TYR A 413 -15.09 -20.40 -13.39
N ASN A 414 -15.11 -21.44 -12.56
CA ASN A 414 -15.15 -21.32 -11.10
C ASN A 414 -13.81 -21.80 -10.56
N ILE A 415 -12.91 -20.86 -10.33
CA ILE A 415 -11.62 -21.18 -9.72
C ILE A 415 -11.88 -21.26 -8.21
N ASP A 416 -11.86 -22.48 -7.67
CA ASP A 416 -11.74 -22.67 -6.23
C ASP A 416 -10.35 -22.17 -5.85
N MET A 417 -10.26 -20.93 -5.36
CA MET A 417 -8.98 -20.37 -4.94
C MET A 417 -8.38 -21.12 -3.74
N ASN A 418 -9.15 -21.98 -3.07
CA ASN A 418 -8.66 -22.92 -2.05
C ASN A 418 -8.06 -24.19 -2.66
N ASN A 419 -8.45 -24.59 -3.87
CA ASN A 419 -7.90 -25.72 -4.64
C ASN A 419 -7.80 -25.37 -6.14
N PRO A 420 -6.94 -24.42 -6.53
CA PRO A 420 -6.84 -24.03 -7.92
C PRO A 420 -6.23 -25.16 -8.76
N PRO A 421 -6.56 -25.26 -10.06
CA PRO A 421 -5.91 -26.20 -10.98
C PRO A 421 -4.40 -26.03 -10.95
N THR A 422 -3.64 -27.13 -10.86
CA THR A 422 -2.18 -27.08 -10.68
C THR A 422 -1.37 -27.36 -11.96
N ASP A 423 -2.06 -27.63 -13.06
CA ASP A 423 -1.48 -28.06 -14.35
C ASP A 423 -1.65 -27.02 -15.48
N GLY A 424 -2.44 -25.97 -15.27
CA GLY A 424 -2.60 -24.88 -16.23
C GLY A 424 -1.28 -24.12 -16.48
N ARG A 425 -1.02 -23.78 -17.75
CA ARG A 425 0.18 -23.04 -18.19
C ARG A 425 -0.20 -22.07 -19.30
N ASP A 426 0.11 -20.79 -19.14
CA ASP A 426 -0.04 -19.80 -20.22
C ASP A 426 1.22 -19.84 -21.09
N PRO A 427 1.14 -20.29 -22.36
CA PRO A 427 2.30 -20.39 -23.22
C PRO A 427 2.96 -19.03 -23.52
N ARG A 428 2.27 -17.90 -23.28
CA ARG A 428 2.84 -16.55 -23.45
C ARG A 428 3.89 -16.21 -22.39
N LEU A 429 3.85 -16.89 -21.25
CA LEU A 429 4.82 -16.71 -20.17
C LEU A 429 6.07 -17.58 -20.37
N ILE A 430 5.94 -18.72 -21.04
CA ILE A 430 7.04 -19.66 -21.23
C ILE A 430 8.11 -19.04 -22.14
N GLU A 431 9.31 -18.88 -21.61
CA GLU A 431 10.44 -18.31 -22.32
C GLU A 431 11.47 -19.38 -22.70
N GLY A 432 12.11 -19.22 -23.86
CA GLY A 432 13.24 -20.07 -24.23
C GLY A 432 14.48 -19.79 -23.36
N PRO A 433 15.53 -20.62 -23.44
CA PRO A 433 16.74 -20.49 -22.60
C PRO A 433 17.51 -19.17 -22.81
N ASN A 434 17.19 -18.43 -23.87
CA ASN A 434 17.85 -17.19 -24.24
C ASN A 434 17.00 -15.94 -23.96
N GLN A 435 15.81 -16.08 -23.38
CA GLN A 435 14.90 -14.96 -23.09
C GLN A 435 14.57 -14.92 -21.60
N ALA A 436 14.26 -13.72 -21.12
CA ALA A 436 13.88 -13.47 -19.74
C ALA A 436 12.92 -12.27 -19.70
N TRP A 437 12.06 -12.22 -18.68
CA TRP A 437 11.32 -11.01 -18.34
C TRP A 437 12.14 -10.17 -17.38
N LEU A 438 12.47 -8.93 -17.75
CA LEU A 438 13.27 -8.03 -16.94
C LEU A 438 12.51 -6.75 -16.60
N GLN A 439 12.56 -6.36 -15.34
CA GLN A 439 12.24 -5.00 -14.91
C GLN A 439 13.50 -4.38 -14.31
N ASP A 440 14.01 -3.30 -14.91
CA ASP A 440 15.13 -2.54 -14.37
C ASP A 440 14.63 -1.24 -13.74
N ASN A 441 14.40 -1.27 -12.42
CA ASN A 441 13.89 -0.11 -11.70
C ASN A 441 14.84 1.09 -11.75
N ILE A 442 16.15 0.86 -11.86
CA ILE A 442 17.14 1.93 -11.97
C ILE A 442 17.00 2.62 -13.33
N ALA A 443 16.94 1.83 -14.41
CA ALA A 443 16.75 2.37 -15.76
C ALA A 443 15.39 3.07 -15.91
N MET A 444 14.35 2.56 -15.23
CA MET A 444 13.00 3.13 -15.25
C MET A 444 12.81 4.32 -14.29
N GLY A 445 13.75 4.57 -13.37
CA GLY A 445 13.57 5.53 -12.28
C GLY A 445 12.38 5.17 -11.37
N ALA A 446 12.10 3.88 -11.17
CA ALA A 446 10.92 3.41 -10.46
C ALA A 446 11.32 2.69 -9.17
N GLY A 447 11.02 3.23 -7.98
CA GLY A 447 10.98 2.40 -6.75
C GLY A 447 12.29 1.87 -6.15
N GLY A 448 13.46 2.21 -6.71
CA GLY A 448 14.77 2.11 -6.05
C GLY A 448 15.81 1.22 -6.74
N THR A 449 16.86 0.76 -6.05
CA THR A 449 17.99 -0.01 -6.64
C THR A 449 17.69 -1.47 -6.98
N HIS A 450 16.55 -1.76 -7.59
CA HIS A 450 16.16 -3.15 -7.84
C HIS A 450 16.20 -3.52 -9.32
N ARG A 451 16.61 -4.74 -9.66
CA ARG A 451 16.36 -5.32 -10.98
C ARG A 451 15.68 -6.66 -10.81
N TYR A 452 14.51 -6.80 -11.39
CA TYR A 452 13.73 -8.03 -11.28
C TYR A 452 13.91 -8.85 -12.53
N ARG A 453 14.29 -10.10 -12.36
CA ARG A 453 14.25 -11.09 -13.43
C ARG A 453 13.15 -12.07 -13.10
N PHE A 454 12.29 -12.30 -14.07
CA PHE A 454 11.24 -13.29 -14.00
C PHE A 454 11.40 -14.22 -15.19
N ASP A 455 11.64 -15.50 -14.93
CA ASP A 455 11.76 -16.50 -15.98
C ASP A 455 10.76 -17.62 -15.76
N PHE A 456 10.39 -18.25 -16.85
CA PHE A 456 9.71 -19.52 -16.87
C PHE A 456 10.64 -20.43 -17.67
N ASP A 457 11.18 -21.48 -17.02
CA ASP A 457 11.95 -22.47 -17.75
C ASP A 457 11.03 -23.22 -18.73
N ASN A 458 11.64 -23.99 -19.63
CA ASN A 458 10.92 -24.46 -20.80
C ASN A 458 9.63 -25.24 -20.49
N GLU A 459 9.41 -25.88 -19.33
CA GLU A 459 8.11 -26.52 -19.04
C GLU A 459 7.69 -26.61 -17.53
N ASP A 460 8.58 -26.51 -16.54
CA ASP A 460 8.27 -27.00 -15.18
C ASP A 460 8.42 -26.00 -14.03
N TYR A 461 9.30 -25.01 -14.14
CA TYR A 461 9.62 -24.09 -13.05
C TYR A 461 9.63 -22.63 -13.47
N THR A 462 9.27 -21.78 -12.52
CA THR A 462 9.48 -20.34 -12.63
C THR A 462 10.57 -19.90 -11.66
N ARG A 463 11.26 -18.83 -12.04
CA ARG A 463 12.28 -18.18 -11.22
C ARG A 463 11.94 -16.70 -11.15
N PHE A 464 11.80 -16.20 -9.93
CA PHE A 464 11.76 -14.77 -9.67
C PHE A 464 13.00 -14.39 -8.87
N TYR A 465 13.71 -13.38 -9.36
CA TYR A 465 14.89 -12.84 -8.71
C TYR A 465 14.77 -11.34 -8.56
N VAL A 466 15.23 -10.83 -7.41
CA VAL A 466 15.46 -9.40 -7.17
C VAL A 466 16.96 -9.14 -7.00
N TYR A 467 17.56 -8.37 -7.91
CA TYR A 467 18.93 -7.87 -7.79
C TYR A 467 18.89 -6.53 -7.08
N ASP A 468 19.54 -6.42 -5.94
CA ASP A 468 19.76 -5.13 -5.29
C ASP A 468 21.27 -4.91 -5.09
N PRO A 469 21.94 -4.18 -6.00
CA PRO A 469 23.35 -3.88 -5.87
C PRO A 469 23.61 -3.03 -4.61
N PRO A 470 24.62 -3.37 -3.78
CA PRO A 470 25.72 -4.28 -4.10
C PRO A 470 25.60 -5.72 -3.58
N SER A 471 24.54 -6.12 -2.84
CA SER A 471 24.67 -7.30 -1.97
C SER A 471 23.50 -8.27 -1.89
N TYR A 472 22.30 -7.96 -2.37
CA TYR A 472 21.12 -8.76 -2.00
C TYR A 472 20.40 -9.38 -3.19
N THR A 473 20.19 -10.69 -3.10
CA THR A 473 19.48 -11.49 -4.08
C THR A 473 18.39 -12.27 -3.38
N SER A 474 17.13 -11.91 -3.61
CA SER A 474 16.00 -12.76 -3.22
C SER A 474 15.64 -13.65 -4.39
N LEU A 475 15.53 -14.94 -4.15
CA LEU A 475 15.23 -15.97 -5.14
C LEU A 475 13.97 -16.70 -4.71
N ALA A 476 12.94 -16.67 -5.55
CA ALA A 476 11.83 -17.62 -5.46
C ALA A 476 11.93 -18.55 -6.68
N LYS A 477 12.02 -19.86 -6.42
CA LYS A 477 11.99 -20.90 -7.44
C LYS A 477 10.92 -21.91 -7.05
N GLY A 478 10.09 -22.28 -8.01
CA GLY A 478 9.28 -23.48 -7.84
C GLY A 478 8.33 -23.74 -8.99
N SER A 479 7.46 -24.72 -8.77
CA SER A 479 6.38 -25.01 -9.71
C SER A 479 5.45 -23.81 -9.80
N TRP A 480 4.87 -23.59 -10.96
CA TRP A 480 3.84 -22.56 -11.12
C TRP A 480 2.58 -23.19 -11.64
N PHE A 481 1.57 -22.36 -11.90
CA PHE A 481 0.49 -22.64 -12.82
C PHE A 481 -0.27 -21.35 -13.07
N THR A 482 -1.01 -21.35 -14.17
CA THR A 482 -1.93 -20.28 -14.48
C THR A 482 -3.35 -20.77 -14.50
N VAL A 483 -4.25 -19.85 -14.20
CA VAL A 483 -5.68 -20.07 -14.38
C VAL A 483 -6.20 -19.01 -15.33
N ASP A 484 -6.84 -19.47 -16.40
CA ASP A 484 -7.44 -18.66 -17.46
C ASP A 484 -6.50 -17.57 -18.03
N ASN A 485 -5.20 -17.86 -18.11
CA ASN A 485 -4.18 -16.93 -18.61
C ASN A 485 -4.21 -15.56 -17.92
N THR A 486 -4.62 -15.55 -16.66
CA THR A 486 -5.04 -14.36 -15.90
C THR A 486 -4.46 -14.35 -14.49
N PHE A 487 -4.53 -15.50 -13.81
CA PHE A 487 -4.00 -15.68 -12.48
C PHE A 487 -2.75 -16.55 -12.58
N LEU A 488 -1.66 -16.12 -11.98
CA LEU A 488 -0.41 -16.87 -11.88
C LEU A 488 -0.18 -17.21 -10.40
N ARG A 489 -0.07 -18.51 -10.10
CA ARG A 489 0.44 -18.98 -8.82
C ARG A 489 1.83 -19.58 -9.01
N ILE A 490 2.72 -19.27 -8.10
CA ILE A 490 4.01 -19.95 -7.92
C ILE A 490 3.96 -20.64 -6.56
N LEU A 491 4.32 -21.92 -6.54
CA LEU A 491 4.57 -22.71 -5.35
C LEU A 491 6.07 -22.95 -5.29
N ASP A 492 6.77 -22.27 -4.39
CA ASP A 492 8.20 -22.48 -4.25
C ASP A 492 8.53 -23.86 -3.66
N ASP A 493 9.79 -24.27 -3.77
CA ASP A 493 10.28 -25.56 -3.28
C ASP A 493 10.08 -25.76 -1.76
N ASN A 494 9.80 -24.68 -1.01
CA ASN A 494 9.51 -24.68 0.43
C ASN A 494 7.99 -24.70 0.75
N GLY A 495 7.13 -24.75 -0.27
CA GLY A 495 5.68 -24.75 -0.13
C GLY A 495 5.05 -23.37 0.07
N LYS A 496 5.79 -22.27 -0.17
CA LYS A 496 5.24 -20.92 -0.13
C LYS A 496 4.53 -20.59 -1.43
N VAL A 497 3.46 -19.80 -1.30
CA VAL A 497 2.58 -19.40 -2.40
C VAL A 497 2.82 -17.94 -2.78
N TYR A 498 2.97 -17.69 -4.08
CA TYR A 498 3.04 -16.36 -4.67
C TYR A 498 1.93 -16.21 -5.70
N ASP A 499 1.00 -15.29 -5.46
CA ASP A 499 -0.19 -15.09 -6.27
C ASP A 499 -0.14 -13.75 -7.00
N TYR A 500 -0.41 -13.78 -8.31
CA TYR A 500 -0.39 -12.60 -9.16
C TYR A 500 -1.59 -12.60 -10.10
N LEU A 501 -2.21 -11.44 -10.29
CA LEU A 501 -2.97 -11.18 -11.52
C LEU A 501 -1.99 -10.67 -12.57
N TYR A 502 -2.12 -11.13 -13.81
CA TYR A 502 -1.20 -10.70 -14.86
C TYR A 502 -1.87 -10.56 -16.22
N THR A 503 -1.19 -9.85 -17.10
CA THR A 503 -1.46 -9.84 -18.54
C THR A 503 -0.15 -9.76 -19.32
N VAL A 504 -0.17 -10.28 -20.54
CA VAL A 504 0.91 -10.10 -21.52
C VAL A 504 0.40 -9.22 -22.65
N THR A 505 1.22 -8.34 -23.21
CA THR A 505 0.87 -7.55 -24.39
C THR A 505 0.58 -8.44 -25.61
N PRO A 506 -0.27 -8.00 -26.57
CA PRO A 506 -0.57 -8.78 -27.77
C PRO A 506 0.66 -9.16 -28.60
N ASP A 507 1.72 -8.35 -28.56
CA ASP A 507 2.99 -8.63 -29.23
C ASP A 507 3.91 -9.59 -28.46
N GLY A 508 3.50 -10.02 -27.26
CA GLY A 508 4.25 -10.94 -26.42
C GLY A 508 5.52 -10.33 -25.80
N LYS A 509 5.69 -9.00 -25.79
CA LYS A 509 6.93 -8.34 -25.36
C LYS A 509 6.90 -7.74 -23.96
N THR A 510 5.73 -7.53 -23.37
CA THR A 510 5.60 -6.94 -22.03
C THR A 510 4.69 -7.80 -21.16
N TYR A 511 5.18 -8.15 -19.98
CA TYR A 511 4.46 -8.89 -18.94
C TYR A 511 4.17 -7.93 -17.78
N TYR A 512 2.90 -7.78 -17.47
CA TYR A 512 2.41 -6.94 -16.39
C TYR A 512 1.83 -7.81 -15.30
N HIS A 513 2.13 -7.52 -14.04
CA HIS A 513 1.46 -8.20 -12.94
C HIS A 513 1.08 -7.27 -11.78
N ILE A 514 0.11 -7.72 -10.99
CA ILE A 514 -0.32 -7.14 -9.73
C ILE A 514 -0.14 -8.23 -8.68
N SER A 515 0.76 -7.99 -7.73
CA SER A 515 1.08 -8.91 -6.64
C SER A 515 -0.05 -8.98 -5.62
N PHE A 516 -0.38 -10.17 -5.13
CA PHE A 516 -1.27 -10.39 -3.98
C PHE A 516 -0.50 -10.89 -2.75
N GLN A 517 0.83 -10.80 -2.79
CA GLN A 517 1.69 -11.26 -1.71
C GLN A 517 1.58 -10.33 -0.51
N SER A 518 1.54 -10.90 0.70
CA SER A 518 1.33 -10.15 1.94
C SER A 518 2.29 -8.98 2.25
N TYR A 519 3.48 -8.90 1.64
CA TYR A 519 4.39 -7.77 1.85
C TYR A 519 4.25 -6.68 0.77
N GLU A 520 3.57 -6.98 -0.34
CA GLU A 520 3.36 -6.13 -1.51
C GLU A 520 1.96 -6.28 -2.18
N PRO A 521 0.81 -6.33 -1.45
CA PRO A 521 -0.50 -6.51 -2.10
C PRO A 521 -0.86 -5.32 -3.01
N GLY A 522 -1.24 -5.53 -4.25
CA GLY A 522 -1.47 -4.45 -5.21
C GLY A 522 -0.19 -3.78 -5.75
N ASP A 523 1.00 -4.33 -5.44
CA ASP A 523 2.24 -3.88 -6.07
C ASP A 523 2.25 -4.30 -7.54
N PHE A 524 2.49 -3.31 -8.40
CA PHE A 524 2.45 -3.49 -9.83
C PHE A 524 3.87 -3.55 -10.37
N ARG A 525 4.12 -4.53 -11.23
CA ARG A 525 5.38 -4.62 -11.97
C ARG A 525 5.11 -4.80 -13.45
N MET A 526 6.01 -4.22 -14.22
CA MET A 526 6.08 -4.32 -15.66
C MET A 526 7.44 -4.90 -16.00
N PHE A 527 7.45 -6.00 -16.74
CA PHE A 527 8.67 -6.63 -17.22
C PHE A 527 8.68 -6.61 -18.74
N GLU A 528 9.83 -6.33 -19.30
CA GLU A 528 10.09 -6.39 -20.73
C GLU A 528 10.78 -7.70 -21.07
N LYS A 529 10.41 -8.29 -22.20
CA LYS A 529 11.10 -9.46 -22.73
C LYS A 529 12.45 -9.04 -23.30
N VAL A 530 13.53 -9.60 -22.76
CA VAL A 530 14.91 -9.28 -23.13
C VAL A 530 15.70 -10.55 -23.39
N ASP A 531 16.82 -10.42 -24.13
CA ASP A 531 17.82 -11.48 -24.17
C ASP A 531 18.34 -11.75 -22.76
N ALA A 532 18.39 -13.03 -22.37
CA ALA A 532 18.88 -13.43 -21.05
C ALA A 532 20.33 -12.95 -20.79
N SER A 533 21.10 -12.69 -21.85
CA SER A 533 22.45 -12.12 -21.79
C SER A 533 22.50 -10.61 -21.51
N ALA A 534 21.42 -9.87 -21.77
CA ALA A 534 21.30 -8.45 -21.44
C ALA A 534 21.14 -8.23 -19.92
N VAL A 535 20.92 -9.31 -19.17
CA VAL A 535 20.70 -9.30 -17.74
C VAL A 535 22.02 -9.67 -17.02
N PRO A 536 22.55 -8.88 -16.06
CA PRO A 536 23.88 -9.09 -15.45
C PRO A 536 24.12 -10.52 -14.94
N ALA A 537 25.27 -11.15 -15.23
CA ALA A 537 25.54 -12.56 -14.93
C ALA A 537 24.98 -13.07 -13.57
N TRP A 538 23.97 -13.93 -13.64
CA TRP A 538 23.22 -14.45 -12.48
C TRP A 538 23.87 -15.73 -11.97
N LYS A 539 23.98 -15.89 -10.65
CA LYS A 539 24.31 -17.16 -10.02
C LYS A 539 23.00 -17.87 -9.69
N GLU A 540 22.77 -19.03 -10.29
CA GLU A 540 21.63 -19.88 -9.93
C GLU A 540 21.67 -20.19 -8.42
N PRO A 541 20.54 -20.09 -7.69
CA PRO A 541 20.50 -20.44 -6.28
C PRO A 541 20.91 -21.90 -6.10
N SER A 542 21.82 -22.12 -5.16
CA SER A 542 22.00 -23.41 -4.54
C SER A 542 20.83 -23.67 -3.57
N ALA A 543 20.50 -24.93 -3.29
CA ALA A 543 19.45 -25.28 -2.32
C ALA A 543 19.68 -24.75 -0.89
N SER A 544 20.85 -24.16 -0.62
CA SER A 544 21.22 -23.51 0.64
C SER A 544 20.96 -21.99 0.68
N ASP A 545 20.61 -21.36 -0.44
CA ASP A 545 20.38 -19.91 -0.48
C ASP A 545 19.01 -19.58 0.12
N ARG A 546 19.02 -18.77 1.18
CA ARG A 546 17.81 -18.40 1.94
C ARG A 546 16.87 -17.58 1.06
N THR A 547 15.74 -18.18 0.68
CA THR A 547 14.56 -17.47 0.21
C THR A 547 14.14 -16.48 1.30
N PHE A 548 14.04 -15.18 1.00
CA PHE A 548 13.61 -14.21 2.01
C PHE A 548 12.18 -14.54 2.45
N ASP A 549 12.04 -14.83 3.74
CA ASP A 549 10.75 -15.04 4.38
C ASP A 549 10.09 -13.67 4.60
N GLN A 550 9.39 -13.19 3.57
CA GLN A 550 8.53 -12.02 3.69
C GLN A 550 7.07 -12.44 3.48
N GLY A 551 6.43 -12.77 4.62
CA GLY A 551 5.00 -12.72 4.90
C GLY A 551 4.08 -13.72 4.17
N SER A 552 2.97 -14.08 4.83
CA SER A 552 1.97 -15.04 4.33
C SER A 552 0.60 -14.40 4.08
N SER A 553 0.11 -14.54 2.84
CA SER A 553 -1.27 -14.74 2.33
C SER A 553 -1.10 -14.97 0.82
N THR A 554 -1.68 -15.93 0.07
CA THR A 554 -2.81 -16.91 0.16
C THR A 554 -4.22 -16.31 0.30
N TYR A 555 -4.76 -15.74 -0.78
CA TYR A 555 -6.15 -15.25 -0.85
C TYR A 555 -7.18 -16.30 -0.36
N ILE A 556 -8.01 -15.94 0.64
CA ILE A 556 -9.25 -16.66 0.99
C ILE A 556 -10.39 -15.64 1.18
N PRO A 557 -11.44 -15.69 0.35
CA PRO A 557 -12.63 -14.85 0.48
C PRO A 557 -13.79 -15.58 1.21
N PRO A 558 -14.91 -14.90 1.54
CA PRO A 558 -15.62 -15.12 2.79
C PRO A 558 -16.38 -16.45 2.83
N SER A 559 -16.46 -17.02 4.03
CA SER A 559 -17.63 -17.82 4.39
C SER A 559 -18.46 -17.04 5.42
N GLU A 560 -19.71 -16.70 5.07
CA GLU A 560 -20.76 -16.56 6.09
C GLU A 560 -21.29 -17.93 6.55
N SER A 561 -20.72 -19.05 6.07
CA SER A 561 -21.19 -20.41 6.35
C SER A 561 -20.19 -21.36 7.00
N ASN A 562 -19.13 -20.88 7.66
CA ASN A 562 -18.32 -21.72 8.57
C ASN A 562 -18.29 -21.21 10.02
N THR A 563 -19.39 -20.60 10.49
CA THR A 563 -19.77 -20.82 11.89
C THR A 563 -20.25 -22.27 12.04
N VAL A 564 -19.32 -23.21 12.17
CA VAL A 564 -19.61 -24.30 13.11
C VAL A 564 -19.45 -23.68 14.49
N ALA A 565 -20.52 -23.04 14.95
CA ALA A 565 -20.77 -23.01 16.37
C ALA A 565 -20.83 -24.48 16.79
N ILE A 566 -19.74 -25.01 17.37
CA ILE A 566 -19.83 -26.21 18.18
C ILE A 566 -20.57 -25.79 19.46
N LYS A 567 -21.88 -25.64 19.34
CA LYS A 567 -22.79 -25.89 20.45
C LYS A 567 -22.99 -27.40 20.52
N LYS A 568 -21.95 -28.14 20.90
CA LYS A 568 -22.13 -29.47 21.51
C LYS A 568 -21.18 -29.63 22.68
N PRO A 569 -21.70 -29.92 23.89
CA PRO A 569 -20.86 -30.17 25.05
C PRO A 569 -20.04 -31.47 24.87
N LEU A 570 -18.89 -31.50 25.54
CA LEU A 570 -17.83 -32.53 25.57
C LEU A 570 -18.26 -33.93 26.06
N ASN A 571 -19.54 -34.28 25.97
CA ASN A 571 -20.10 -35.49 26.59
C ASN A 571 -19.77 -36.79 25.83
N SER A 572 -19.11 -36.72 24.67
CA SER A 572 -18.82 -37.89 23.82
C SER A 572 -17.46 -38.55 24.07
N ILE A 573 -16.54 -37.92 24.81
CA ILE A 573 -15.28 -38.56 25.21
C ILE A 573 -15.50 -39.18 26.58
N ASN A 574 -15.76 -40.49 26.62
CA ASN A 574 -15.92 -41.22 27.88
C ASN A 574 -14.54 -41.39 28.55
N LEU A 575 -14.16 -40.39 29.35
CA LEU A 575 -12.89 -40.34 30.11
C LEU A 575 -12.83 -41.39 31.24
N ALA A 576 -13.92 -42.08 31.52
CA ALA A 576 -13.99 -43.10 32.56
C ALA A 576 -13.62 -44.51 32.08
N ASN A 577 -13.24 -44.71 30.81
CA ASN A 577 -12.79 -46.01 30.31
C ASN A 577 -11.30 -46.24 30.66
N PRO A 578 -10.97 -47.10 31.65
CA PRO A 578 -9.60 -47.29 32.12
C PRO A 578 -8.67 -47.98 31.11
N HIS A 579 -9.21 -48.48 29.99
CA HIS A 579 -8.44 -49.14 28.93
C HIS A 579 -8.22 -48.27 27.69
N ALA A 580 -8.77 -47.06 27.65
CA ALA A 580 -8.58 -46.14 26.54
C ALA A 580 -7.17 -45.53 26.57
N GLU A 581 -6.35 -45.84 25.57
CA GLU A 581 -5.03 -45.21 25.43
C GLU A 581 -5.20 -43.75 24.97
N MET A 582 -5.01 -42.82 25.88
CA MET A 582 -5.16 -41.39 25.62
C MET A 582 -3.80 -40.73 25.36
N ARG A 583 -3.73 -39.88 24.33
CA ARG A 583 -2.53 -39.11 23.98
C ARG A 583 -2.85 -37.63 23.90
N TYR A 584 -1.96 -36.83 24.46
CA TYR A 584 -2.02 -35.37 24.42
C TYR A 584 -1.15 -34.86 23.30
N TYR A 585 -1.62 -33.82 22.64
CA TYR A 585 -0.93 -33.10 21.60
C TYR A 585 -1.03 -31.61 21.89
N ASP A 586 -0.04 -30.85 21.45
CA ASP A 586 -0.23 -29.40 21.38
C ASP A 586 -1.21 -29.05 20.25
N LEU A 587 -1.59 -27.78 20.16
CA LEU A 587 -2.54 -27.32 19.15
C LEU A 587 -2.01 -27.40 17.71
N LYS A 588 -0.70 -27.62 17.53
CA LYS A 588 -0.06 -27.87 16.23
C LYS A 588 0.01 -29.37 15.90
N GLY A 589 -0.60 -30.22 16.73
CA GLY A 589 -0.65 -31.67 16.50
C GLY A 589 0.63 -32.39 16.86
N LYS A 590 1.59 -31.75 17.55
CA LYS A 590 2.80 -32.42 18.03
C LYS A 590 2.46 -33.28 19.26
N PRO A 591 2.81 -34.58 19.28
CA PRO A 591 2.55 -35.44 20.42
C PRO A 591 3.35 -35.00 21.64
N LEU A 592 2.64 -34.85 22.77
CA LEU A 592 3.18 -34.51 24.08
C LEU A 592 3.29 -35.74 25.01
N GLY A 593 2.66 -36.86 24.63
CA GLY A 593 2.71 -38.12 25.36
C GLY A 593 1.36 -38.51 25.99
N ALA A 594 1.36 -39.54 26.85
CA ALA A 594 0.14 -40.00 27.54
C ALA A 594 -0.14 -39.25 28.86
N SER A 595 0.85 -38.53 29.37
CA SER A 595 0.71 -37.79 30.63
C SER A 595 0.02 -36.45 30.40
N LYS A 596 -0.89 -36.08 31.31
CA LYS A 596 -1.56 -34.78 31.28
C LYS A 596 -0.52 -33.64 31.32
N PRO A 597 -0.64 -32.62 30.45
CA PRO A 597 0.24 -31.46 30.48
C PRO A 597 0.22 -30.76 31.83
N GLN A 598 1.39 -30.37 32.32
CA GLN A 598 1.57 -29.73 33.64
C GLN A 598 1.45 -28.20 33.58
N LYS A 599 1.52 -27.61 32.38
CA LYS A 599 1.35 -26.17 32.17
C LYS A 599 -0.12 -25.87 31.87
N ALA A 600 -0.63 -24.77 32.44
CA ALA A 600 -1.95 -24.26 32.09
C ALA A 600 -1.98 -23.87 30.61
N GLY A 601 -3.02 -24.28 29.89
CA GLY A 601 -3.11 -24.10 28.44
C GLY A 601 -4.12 -25.01 27.77
N LEU A 602 -4.34 -24.77 26.48
CA LEU A 602 -5.26 -25.54 25.65
C LEU A 602 -4.50 -26.62 24.87
N TYR A 603 -4.99 -27.86 24.91
CA TYR A 603 -4.35 -29.03 24.32
C TYR A 603 -5.36 -29.88 23.54
N ILE A 604 -4.86 -30.78 22.70
CA ILE A 604 -5.69 -31.80 22.03
C ILE A 604 -5.49 -33.13 22.78
N LEU A 605 -6.59 -33.76 23.16
CA LEU A 605 -6.61 -35.09 23.78
C LEU A 605 -7.27 -36.07 22.81
N ARG A 606 -6.55 -37.11 22.41
CA ARG A 606 -7.02 -38.13 21.46
C ARG A 606 -7.08 -39.49 22.12
N ASN A 607 -8.17 -40.20 21.90
CA ASN A 607 -8.30 -41.63 22.19
C ASN A 607 -7.73 -42.40 21.00
N MET A 608 -6.65 -43.15 21.21
CA MET A 608 -5.92 -43.81 20.14
C MET A 608 -6.61 -45.06 19.60
N GLN A 609 -7.54 -45.65 20.36
CA GLN A 609 -8.29 -46.83 19.94
C GLN A 609 -9.50 -46.45 19.07
N SER A 610 -10.25 -45.42 19.46
CA SER A 610 -11.41 -44.95 18.68
C SER A 610 -11.06 -43.89 17.64
N GLY A 611 -9.85 -43.31 17.71
CA GLY A 611 -9.40 -42.20 16.87
C GLY A 611 -10.02 -40.84 17.22
N VAL A 612 -11.00 -40.80 18.13
CA VAL A 612 -11.74 -39.60 18.54
C VAL A 612 -10.81 -38.64 19.30
N ALA A 613 -10.82 -37.36 18.92
CA ALA A 613 -10.04 -36.31 19.57
C ALA A 613 -10.93 -35.14 20.03
N GLY A 614 -10.51 -34.45 21.09
CA GLY A 614 -11.16 -33.24 21.60
C GLY A 614 -10.16 -32.23 22.13
N LYS A 615 -10.54 -30.95 22.17
CA LYS A 615 -9.73 -29.90 22.81
C LYS A 615 -10.04 -29.86 24.30
N ILE A 616 -9.00 -29.78 25.12
CA ILE A 616 -9.11 -29.67 26.57
C ILE A 616 -8.38 -28.43 27.07
N LEU A 617 -8.93 -27.78 28.07
CA LEU A 617 -8.26 -26.69 28.79
C LEU A 617 -7.72 -27.23 30.11
N VAL A 618 -6.40 -27.21 30.27
CA VAL A 618 -5.73 -27.47 31.55
C VAL A 618 -5.64 -26.13 32.27
N LYS A 619 -6.34 -26.01 33.40
CA LYS A 619 -6.28 -24.84 34.29
C LYS A 619 -5.27 -25.08 35.40
#